data_AF-A0A8J6S3H7-F1
#
_entry.id   AF-A0A8J6S3H7-F1
#
_cell.length_a   1.000
_cell.length_b   1.000
_cell.length_c   1.000
_cell.angle_alpha   90.00
_cell.angle_beta   90.00
_cell.angle_gamma   90.00
#
_symmetry.space_group_name_H-M   'P 1'
#
loop_
_entity.id
_entity.type
_entity.pdbx_description
1 polymer ?
#
loop_
_entity_poly.entity_id
_entity_poly.type
_entity_poly.pdbx_seq_one_letter_code
_entity_poly.pdbx_strand_id
1 'polypeptide(L)'
;MSNILYSVAYTQEGHLIKAANAQKGQYYICPNCNRELILRRGKIKRPHFAHKTLSINCSPETDLHYIFKTLLCDKIQQHLESKLSLDIKWKCEYCPNPHTGNLLQKAVQVKLEHNLGACKPDIALLDKDNKVIAVIEVVVSHSPEQSALDYYEQNRIILIQYLLKTDEDINRLDNPIIEPDKIALCRNPKCSDCGRYKSKKYLLIMDAHCWKCAAQMKVAAIHGEAGYISHSEFSDSDVKLANEKGAWLIFQYSCTVGRRYRANTCKKCRAFIGNHYLFDYITASHYKGDVYKKEVFDVGYYCVCSL
;
A
#
# COMPACT_ATOMS: atom_id res chain seq x y z
N MET A 1 23.71 10.48 4.24
CA MET A 1 23.23 9.39 3.35
C MET A 1 24.44 8.52 3.04
N SER A 2 24.36 7.19 3.19
CA SER A 2 25.46 6.31 2.78
C SER A 2 25.57 6.32 1.26
N ASN A 3 26.77 6.53 0.72
CA ASN A 3 27.00 6.38 -0.71
C ASN A 3 26.70 4.94 -1.12
N ILE A 4 25.89 4.75 -2.16
CA ILE A 4 25.64 3.45 -2.79
C ILE A 4 26.98 2.93 -3.33
N LEU A 5 27.27 1.66 -3.06
CA LEU A 5 28.49 0.97 -3.52
C LEU A 5 28.11 -0.24 -4.39
N TYR A 6 29.05 -0.71 -5.21
CA TYR A 6 28.90 -1.97 -5.94
C TYR A 6 28.94 -3.13 -4.94
N SER A 7 27.78 -3.65 -4.53
CA SER A 7 27.69 -4.68 -3.48
C SER A 7 27.68 -6.11 -4.02
N VAL A 8 27.61 -6.28 -5.33
CA VAL A 8 27.36 -7.55 -6.03
C VAL A 8 28.18 -7.63 -7.32
N ALA A 9 28.57 -8.84 -7.68
CA ALA A 9 29.30 -9.14 -8.91
C ALA A 9 29.00 -10.55 -9.39
N TYR A 10 29.28 -10.85 -10.66
CA TYR A 10 29.38 -12.23 -11.13
C TYR A 10 30.75 -12.81 -10.79
N THR A 11 30.79 -14.07 -10.36
CA THR A 11 32.00 -14.88 -10.31
C THR A 11 32.41 -15.33 -11.71
N GLN A 12 33.59 -15.96 -11.83
CA GLN A 12 34.04 -16.53 -13.10
C GLN A 12 33.10 -17.63 -13.63
N GLU A 13 32.42 -18.33 -12.73
CA GLU A 13 31.42 -19.35 -13.04
C GLU A 13 30.05 -18.77 -13.42
N GLY A 14 29.89 -17.43 -13.42
CA GLY A 14 28.65 -16.76 -13.77
C GLY A 14 27.62 -16.66 -12.64
N HIS A 15 28.00 -17.00 -11.40
CA HIS A 15 27.10 -16.88 -10.25
C HIS A 15 27.16 -15.48 -9.65
N LEU A 16 26.01 -14.93 -9.23
CA LEU A 16 25.99 -13.69 -8.46
C LEU A 16 26.52 -13.91 -7.04
N ILE A 17 27.42 -13.03 -6.61
CA ILE A 17 28.00 -13.04 -5.27
C ILE A 17 27.97 -11.65 -4.65
N LYS A 18 27.57 -11.58 -3.38
CA LYS A 18 27.64 -10.36 -2.57
C LYS A 18 29.09 -10.11 -2.12
N ALA A 19 29.53 -8.86 -2.08
CA ALA A 19 30.87 -8.47 -1.63
C ALA A 19 31.19 -8.91 -0.19
N ALA A 20 30.16 -9.07 0.64
CA ALA A 20 30.25 -9.64 1.98
C ALA A 20 30.73 -11.11 1.97
N ASN A 21 30.40 -11.87 0.93
CA ASN A 21 30.72 -13.29 0.79
C ASN A 21 31.90 -13.55 -0.17
N ALA A 22 32.31 -12.53 -0.93
CA ALA A 22 33.42 -12.60 -1.87
C ALA A 22 34.80 -12.74 -1.18
N GLN A 23 35.73 -13.39 -1.89
CA GLN A 23 37.12 -13.60 -1.48
C GLN A 23 38.09 -12.70 -2.25
N LYS A 24 39.17 -12.26 -1.58
CA LYS A 24 40.23 -11.45 -2.23
C LYS A 24 41.02 -12.30 -3.24
N GLY A 25 41.54 -11.64 -4.27
CA GLY A 25 42.40 -12.27 -5.29
C GLY A 25 41.63 -13.03 -6.37
N GLN A 26 40.31 -13.15 -6.25
CA GLN A 26 39.45 -13.76 -7.26
C GLN A 26 39.02 -12.77 -8.33
N TYR A 27 38.61 -13.30 -9.48
CA TYR A 27 38.10 -12.53 -10.61
C TYR A 27 36.59 -12.30 -10.46
N TYR A 28 36.16 -11.05 -10.64
CA TYR A 28 34.76 -10.66 -10.55
C TYR A 28 34.38 -9.77 -11.73
N ILE A 29 33.14 -9.88 -12.18
CA ILE A 29 32.60 -9.13 -13.32
C ILE A 29 31.42 -8.27 -12.87
N CYS A 30 31.40 -7.01 -13.27
CA CYS A 30 30.26 -6.12 -13.05
C CYS A 30 29.05 -6.60 -13.84
N PRO A 31 27.89 -6.84 -13.20
CA PRO A 31 26.70 -7.35 -13.90
C PRO A 31 26.14 -6.39 -14.94
N ASN A 32 26.30 -5.07 -14.72
CA ASN A 32 25.78 -4.06 -15.64
C ASN A 32 26.69 -3.82 -16.86
N CYS A 33 28.00 -3.61 -16.65
CA CYS A 33 28.91 -3.23 -17.74
C CYS A 33 29.89 -4.31 -18.20
N ASN A 34 29.83 -5.51 -17.59
CA ASN A 34 30.68 -6.66 -17.90
C ASN A 34 32.19 -6.42 -17.79
N ARG A 35 32.62 -5.39 -17.04
CA ARG A 35 34.04 -5.10 -16.78
C ARG A 35 34.52 -5.73 -15.48
N GLU A 36 35.83 -5.96 -15.41
CA GLU A 36 36.49 -6.53 -14.25
C GLU A 36 36.34 -5.63 -12.99
N LEU A 37 35.96 -6.29 -11.90
CA LEU A 37 35.79 -5.74 -10.58
C LEU A 37 36.87 -6.27 -9.62
N ILE A 38 37.31 -5.42 -8.70
CA ILE A 38 38.23 -5.75 -7.62
C ILE A 38 37.48 -5.66 -6.30
N LEU A 39 37.53 -6.73 -5.50
CA LEU A 39 36.99 -6.72 -4.14
C LEU A 39 37.79 -5.77 -3.23
N ARG A 40 37.13 -4.73 -2.72
CA ARG A 40 37.61 -3.82 -1.69
C ARG A 40 37.04 -4.23 -0.34
N ARG A 41 37.91 -4.76 0.52
CA ARG A 41 37.57 -5.12 1.92
C ARG A 41 38.61 -4.52 2.86
N GLY A 42 38.19 -3.49 3.58
CA GLY A 42 38.99 -2.77 4.59
C GLY A 42 38.29 -2.73 5.94
N LYS A 43 38.94 -2.16 6.95
CA LYS A 43 38.39 -2.06 8.32
C LYS A 43 37.35 -0.94 8.49
N ILE A 44 37.38 0.06 7.61
CA ILE A 44 36.59 1.30 7.73
C ILE A 44 35.31 1.26 6.88
N LYS A 45 35.42 0.80 5.63
CA LYS A 45 34.28 0.70 4.70
C LYS A 45 33.80 -0.73 4.63
N ARG A 46 32.47 -0.91 4.48
CA ARG A 46 31.88 -2.21 4.19
C ARG A 46 32.49 -2.84 2.93
N PRO A 47 32.59 -4.18 2.85
CA PRO A 47 33.04 -4.86 1.65
C PRO A 47 32.23 -4.41 0.42
N HIS A 48 32.91 -4.05 -0.65
CA HIS A 48 32.31 -3.64 -1.92
C HIS A 48 33.26 -3.97 -3.07
N PHE A 49 32.75 -3.92 -4.29
CA PHE A 49 33.55 -4.00 -5.50
C PHE A 49 33.91 -2.62 -6.02
N ALA A 50 35.00 -2.55 -6.76
CA ALA A 50 35.39 -1.36 -7.51
C ALA A 50 35.88 -1.78 -8.89
N HIS A 51 35.53 -1.01 -9.92
CA HIS A 51 36.04 -1.23 -11.26
C HIS A 51 37.56 -1.13 -11.29
N LYS A 52 38.21 -2.12 -11.92
CA LYS A 52 39.67 -2.09 -12.15
C LYS A 52 40.06 -0.95 -13.09
N THR A 53 39.23 -0.71 -14.10
CA THR A 53 39.33 0.40 -15.04
C THR A 53 38.02 1.15 -15.04
N LEU A 54 38.08 2.48 -14.94
CA LEU A 54 36.88 3.33 -14.89
C LEU A 54 35.93 3.01 -16.06
N SER A 55 34.64 2.88 -15.72
CA SER A 55 33.56 2.64 -16.67
C SER A 55 32.67 3.88 -16.69
N ILE A 56 32.64 4.58 -17.82
CA ILE A 56 31.98 5.90 -17.95
C ILE A 56 30.46 5.78 -17.72
N ASN A 57 29.85 4.67 -18.15
CA ASN A 57 28.39 4.46 -18.10
C ASN A 57 27.97 3.47 -17.01
N CYS A 58 28.82 3.24 -16.01
CA CYS A 58 28.51 2.36 -14.89
C CYS A 58 28.76 3.11 -13.59
N SER A 59 27.67 3.63 -13.02
CA SER A 59 27.65 4.18 -11.67
C SER A 59 27.13 3.13 -10.68
N PRO A 60 27.38 3.29 -9.37
CA PRO A 60 26.79 2.40 -8.37
C PRO A 60 25.25 2.38 -8.40
N GLU A 61 24.61 3.51 -8.72
CA GLU A 61 23.15 3.59 -8.86
C GLU A 61 22.66 2.82 -10.09
N THR A 62 23.33 2.98 -11.23
CA THR A 62 23.00 2.26 -12.47
C THR A 62 23.16 0.75 -12.28
N ASP A 63 24.22 0.33 -11.60
CA ASP A 63 24.47 -1.08 -11.30
C ASP A 63 23.42 -1.65 -10.32
N LEU A 64 23.10 -0.92 -9.24
CA LEU A 64 22.04 -1.30 -8.30
C LEU A 64 20.68 -1.42 -9.00
N HIS A 65 20.31 -0.46 -9.83
CA HIS A 65 19.09 -0.48 -10.63
C HIS A 65 19.01 -1.73 -11.51
N TYR A 66 20.07 -1.95 -12.29
CA TYR A 66 20.17 -3.08 -13.22
C TYR A 66 20.10 -4.43 -12.51
N ILE A 67 20.86 -4.61 -11.43
CA ILE A 67 20.91 -5.89 -10.74
C ILE A 67 19.58 -6.18 -10.03
N PHE A 68 18.98 -5.18 -9.38
CA PHE A 68 17.72 -5.38 -8.68
C PHE A 68 16.61 -5.81 -9.65
N LYS A 69 16.45 -5.13 -10.80
CA LYS A 69 15.41 -5.51 -11.77
C LYS A 69 15.67 -6.87 -12.41
N THR A 70 16.93 -7.21 -12.68
CA THR A 70 17.32 -8.52 -13.22
C THR A 70 16.98 -9.64 -12.24
N LEU A 71 17.45 -9.53 -10.99
CA LEU A 71 17.16 -10.52 -9.95
C LEU A 71 15.66 -10.66 -9.65
N LEU A 72 14.93 -9.55 -9.64
CA LEU A 72 13.48 -9.60 -9.44
C LEU A 72 12.78 -10.29 -10.62
N CYS A 73 13.19 -10.02 -11.86
CA CYS A 73 12.68 -10.72 -13.04
C CYS A 73 12.98 -12.21 -12.97
N ASP A 74 14.21 -12.61 -12.62
CA ASP A 74 14.60 -14.01 -12.48
C ASP A 74 13.77 -14.71 -11.41
N LYS A 75 13.57 -14.07 -10.25
CA LYS A 75 12.70 -14.60 -9.19
C LYS A 75 11.26 -14.79 -9.68
N ILE A 76 10.71 -13.80 -10.39
CA ILE A 76 9.37 -13.90 -10.97
C ILE A 76 9.30 -15.06 -11.97
N GLN A 77 10.28 -15.16 -12.88
CA GLN A 77 10.35 -16.22 -13.89
C GLN A 77 10.41 -17.61 -13.24
N GLN A 78 11.25 -17.80 -12.22
CA GLN A 78 11.35 -19.06 -11.48
C GLN A 78 10.02 -19.46 -10.82
N HIS A 79 9.30 -18.50 -10.22
CA HIS A 79 7.99 -18.77 -9.63
C HIS A 79 6.93 -19.11 -10.69
N LEU A 80 6.95 -18.45 -11.86
CA LEU A 80 6.07 -18.77 -12.99
C LEU A 80 6.31 -20.21 -13.50
N GLU A 81 7.57 -20.57 -13.76
CA GLU A 81 7.97 -21.89 -14.25
C GLU A 81 7.63 -23.00 -13.25
N SER A 82 7.88 -22.73 -11.97
CA SER A 82 7.58 -23.66 -10.86
C SER A 82 6.10 -23.68 -10.48
N LYS A 83 5.26 -22.83 -11.09
CA LYS A 83 3.84 -22.64 -10.75
C LYS A 83 3.60 -22.34 -9.26
N LEU A 84 4.52 -21.59 -8.65
CA LEU A 84 4.43 -21.15 -7.26
C LEU A 84 3.80 -19.75 -7.20
N SER A 85 3.09 -19.46 -6.11
CA SER A 85 2.66 -18.08 -5.84
C SER A 85 3.89 -17.21 -5.52
N LEU A 86 3.81 -15.94 -5.89
CA LEU A 86 4.77 -14.93 -5.41
C LEU A 86 3.98 -13.91 -4.60
N ASP A 87 4.02 -14.11 -3.28
CA ASP A 87 3.24 -13.31 -2.36
C ASP A 87 3.82 -11.91 -2.25
N ILE A 88 2.95 -10.91 -2.33
CA ILE A 88 3.29 -9.50 -2.27
C ILE A 88 2.52 -8.84 -1.13
N LYS A 89 3.17 -7.90 -0.43
CA LYS A 89 2.56 -7.08 0.60
C LYS A 89 2.94 -5.62 0.38
N TRP A 90 1.97 -4.72 0.46
CA TRP A 90 2.23 -3.29 0.27
C TRP A 90 1.41 -2.42 1.20
N LYS A 91 1.96 -1.24 1.48
CA LYS A 91 1.20 -0.15 2.10
C LYS A 91 0.36 0.51 1.01
N CYS A 92 -0.95 0.56 1.21
CA CYS A 92 -1.85 1.22 0.27
C CYS A 92 -1.77 2.75 0.41
N GLU A 93 -1.71 3.46 -0.71
CA GLU A 93 -1.76 4.94 -0.70
C GLU A 93 -3.19 5.48 -0.58
N TYR A 94 -4.21 4.61 -0.76
CA TYR A 94 -5.62 5.00 -0.79
C TYR A 94 -6.42 4.60 0.46
N CYS A 95 -5.88 3.72 1.30
CA CYS A 95 -6.51 3.31 2.56
C CYS A 95 -5.44 3.02 3.62
N PRO A 96 -5.75 3.08 4.93
CA PRO A 96 -4.75 2.89 5.98
C PRO A 96 -4.31 1.42 6.14
N ASN A 97 -5.07 0.48 5.57
CA ASN A 97 -4.76 -0.94 5.71
C ASN A 97 -3.66 -1.37 4.74
N PRO A 98 -2.68 -2.17 5.18
CA PRO A 98 -1.81 -2.88 4.27
C PRO A 98 -2.62 -3.88 3.46
N HIS A 99 -2.16 -4.17 2.25
CA HIS A 99 -2.75 -5.17 1.39
C HIS A 99 -1.74 -6.29 1.14
N THR A 100 -2.26 -7.49 0.88
CA THR A 100 -1.48 -8.65 0.46
C THR A 100 -2.09 -9.23 -0.81
N GLY A 101 -1.33 -9.97 -1.60
CA GLY A 101 -1.84 -10.66 -2.78
C GLY A 101 -0.81 -11.60 -3.40
N ASN A 102 -1.19 -12.27 -4.48
CA ASN A 102 -0.25 -13.01 -5.31
C ASN A 102 0.04 -12.17 -6.57
N LEU A 103 1.30 -11.76 -6.75
CA LEU A 103 1.73 -10.98 -7.91
C LEU A 103 1.43 -11.69 -9.23
N LEU A 104 1.52 -13.03 -9.23
CA LEU A 104 1.40 -13.87 -10.42
C LEU A 104 -0.02 -14.41 -10.62
N GLN A 105 -1.02 -13.87 -9.92
CA GLN A 105 -2.39 -14.38 -9.99
C GLN A 105 -2.95 -14.43 -11.42
N LYS A 106 -2.53 -13.48 -12.29
CA LYS A 106 -2.93 -13.42 -13.71
C LYS A 106 -1.75 -13.44 -14.68
N ALA A 107 -0.53 -13.27 -14.20
CA ALA A 107 0.65 -13.21 -15.05
C ALA A 107 1.05 -14.62 -15.46
N VAL A 108 1.40 -14.80 -16.73
CA VAL A 108 1.99 -16.03 -17.26
C VAL A 108 3.37 -15.80 -17.85
N GLN A 109 3.73 -14.54 -18.10
CA GLN A 109 5.01 -14.14 -18.66
C GLN A 109 5.53 -12.89 -17.95
N VAL A 110 6.85 -12.84 -17.77
CA VAL A 110 7.59 -11.66 -17.35
C VAL A 110 8.59 -11.28 -18.44
N LYS A 111 8.79 -9.98 -18.66
CA LYS A 111 9.76 -9.45 -19.63
C LYS A 111 10.53 -8.28 -19.01
N LEU A 112 11.86 -8.32 -19.10
CA LEU A 112 12.71 -7.17 -18.81
C LEU A 112 12.65 -6.16 -19.95
N GLU A 113 12.62 -4.87 -19.59
CA GLU A 113 12.70 -3.74 -20.52
C GLU A 113 11.77 -3.88 -21.73
N HIS A 114 10.53 -4.30 -21.49
CA HIS A 114 9.58 -4.58 -22.56
C HIS A 114 9.14 -3.28 -23.25
N ASN A 115 9.37 -3.18 -24.55
CA ASN A 115 8.98 -2.00 -25.31
C ASN A 115 7.46 -1.95 -25.54
N LEU A 116 6.77 -0.94 -24.98
CA LEU A 116 5.34 -0.68 -25.15
C LEU A 116 5.05 0.37 -26.23
N GLY A 117 6.07 0.78 -26.99
CA GLY A 117 6.02 1.86 -27.97
C GLY A 117 6.18 3.24 -27.32
N ALA A 118 5.29 3.60 -26.40
CA ALA A 118 5.31 4.90 -25.72
C ALA A 118 6.32 4.97 -24.56
N CYS A 119 6.58 3.83 -23.92
CA CYS A 119 7.50 3.70 -22.79
C CYS A 119 8.11 2.29 -22.74
N LYS A 120 9.10 2.12 -21.87
CA LYS A 120 9.81 0.85 -21.65
C LYS A 120 9.99 0.62 -20.15
N PRO A 121 9.02 0.00 -19.46
CA PRO A 121 9.14 -0.33 -18.04
C PRO A 121 10.33 -1.24 -17.77
N ASP A 122 10.91 -1.16 -16.57
CA ASP A 122 11.99 -2.07 -16.16
C ASP A 122 11.57 -3.55 -16.24
N ILE A 123 10.35 -3.87 -15.77
CA ILE A 123 9.78 -5.21 -15.86
C ILE A 123 8.29 -5.09 -16.25
N ALA A 124 7.85 -5.92 -17.20
CA ALA A 124 6.44 -6.06 -17.57
C ALA A 124 5.94 -7.46 -17.23
N LEU A 125 4.72 -7.54 -16.67
CA LEU A 125 3.98 -8.77 -16.45
C LEU A 125 2.82 -8.87 -17.44
N LEU A 126 2.77 -9.99 -18.16
CA LEU A 126 1.78 -10.24 -19.21
C LEU A 126 0.87 -11.41 -18.83
N ASP A 127 -0.40 -11.30 -19.19
CA ASP A 127 -1.35 -12.40 -19.09
C ASP A 127 -1.28 -13.35 -20.30
N LYS A 128 -2.13 -14.37 -20.29
CA LYS A 128 -2.21 -15.41 -21.33
C LYS A 128 -2.55 -14.87 -22.73
N ASP A 129 -3.13 -13.68 -22.82
CA ASP A 129 -3.52 -13.04 -24.07
C ASP A 129 -2.45 -12.04 -24.54
N ASN A 130 -1.23 -12.12 -23.96
CA ASN A 130 -0.10 -11.20 -24.17
C ASN A 130 -0.41 -9.74 -23.78
N LYS A 131 -1.44 -9.51 -22.96
CA LYS A 131 -1.75 -8.17 -22.47
C LYS A 131 -0.88 -7.85 -21.26
N VAL A 132 -0.26 -6.67 -21.26
CA VAL A 132 0.45 -6.15 -20.09
C VAL A 132 -0.56 -5.79 -19.01
N ILE A 133 -0.48 -6.47 -17.87
CA ILE A 133 -1.41 -6.30 -16.74
C ILE A 133 -0.78 -5.51 -15.59
N ALA A 134 0.54 -5.56 -15.47
CA ALA A 134 1.29 -4.82 -14.48
C ALA A 134 2.71 -4.52 -14.99
N VAL A 135 3.29 -3.45 -14.48
CA VAL A 135 4.68 -3.07 -14.70
C VAL A 135 5.34 -2.81 -13.36
N ILE A 136 6.64 -3.08 -13.28
CA ILE A 136 7.47 -2.81 -12.12
C ILE A 136 8.55 -1.82 -12.55
N GLU A 137 8.68 -0.73 -11.81
CA GLU A 137 9.72 0.29 -12.00
C GLU A 137 10.64 0.31 -10.79
N VAL A 138 11.95 0.24 -11.03
CA VAL A 138 12.96 0.31 -9.98
C VAL A 138 13.51 1.74 -9.97
N VAL A 139 13.30 2.45 -8.87
CA VAL A 139 13.67 3.85 -8.70
C VAL A 139 14.83 3.94 -7.73
N VAL A 140 15.95 4.48 -8.20
CA VAL A 140 17.10 4.83 -7.35
C VAL A 140 17.11 6.36 -7.15
N SER A 141 17.56 7.09 -8.16
CA SER A 141 17.57 8.56 -8.18
C SER A 141 16.48 9.18 -9.07
N HIS A 142 16.05 8.46 -10.12
CA HIS A 142 15.12 8.97 -11.12
C HIS A 142 13.82 8.17 -11.11
N SER A 143 12.69 8.88 -11.02
CA SER A 143 11.35 8.29 -11.15
C SER A 143 10.96 8.13 -12.62
N PRO A 144 9.98 7.26 -12.95
CA PRO A 144 9.45 7.16 -14.30
C PRO A 144 8.93 8.51 -14.81
N GLU A 145 9.09 8.76 -16.10
CA GLU A 145 8.59 9.96 -16.74
C GLU A 145 7.06 10.03 -16.71
N GLN A 146 6.50 11.25 -16.68
CA GLN A 146 5.05 11.45 -16.63
C GLN A 146 4.32 10.79 -17.80
N SER A 147 4.91 10.80 -19.00
CA SER A 147 4.38 10.13 -20.20
C SER A 147 4.17 8.62 -19.99
N ALA A 148 5.10 7.96 -19.30
CA ALA A 148 4.98 6.54 -18.97
C ALA A 148 3.87 6.31 -17.93
N LEU A 149 3.79 7.15 -16.91
CA LEU A 149 2.74 7.09 -15.88
C LEU A 149 1.35 7.25 -16.51
N ASP A 150 1.17 8.24 -17.38
CA ASP A 150 -0.08 8.50 -18.10
C ASP A 150 -0.45 7.30 -18.98
N TYR A 151 0.53 6.70 -19.68
CA TYR A 151 0.31 5.51 -20.49
C TYR A 151 -0.18 4.33 -19.65
N TYR A 152 0.44 4.09 -18.48
CA TYR A 152 0.03 3.00 -17.58
C TYR A 152 -1.41 3.20 -17.08
N GLU A 153 -1.77 4.42 -16.67
CA GLU A 153 -3.12 4.74 -16.20
C GLU A 153 -4.17 4.54 -17.30
N GLN A 154 -3.94 5.12 -18.49
CA GLN A 154 -4.87 5.04 -19.63
C GLN A 154 -5.13 3.60 -20.08
N ASN A 155 -4.09 2.75 -20.05
CA ASN A 155 -4.18 1.35 -20.44
C ASN A 155 -4.60 0.42 -19.28
N ARG A 156 -4.87 0.97 -18.10
CA ARG A 156 -5.25 0.24 -16.88
C ARG A 156 -4.20 -0.81 -16.47
N ILE A 157 -2.93 -0.45 -16.62
CA ILE A 157 -1.77 -1.25 -16.23
C ILE A 157 -1.43 -0.91 -14.77
N ILE A 158 -1.28 -1.93 -13.92
CA ILE A 158 -0.93 -1.73 -12.52
C ILE A 158 0.55 -1.33 -12.43
N LEU A 159 0.84 -0.16 -11.85
CA LEU A 159 2.20 0.27 -11.55
C LEU A 159 2.63 -0.20 -10.16
N ILE A 160 3.78 -0.88 -10.10
CA ILE A 160 4.48 -1.30 -8.87
C ILE A 160 5.84 -0.61 -8.86
N GLN A 161 6.25 -0.02 -7.73
CA GLN A 161 7.55 0.66 -7.64
C GLN A 161 8.36 0.16 -6.45
N TYR A 162 9.66 -0.04 -6.70
CA TYR A 162 10.68 -0.25 -5.68
C TYR A 162 11.54 1.01 -5.57
N LEU A 163 11.57 1.62 -4.39
CA LEU A 163 12.39 2.79 -4.09
C LEU A 163 13.66 2.30 -3.37
N LEU A 164 14.77 2.22 -4.10
CA LEU A 164 16.05 1.78 -3.55
C LEU A 164 16.84 2.99 -3.05
N LYS A 165 17.34 2.91 -1.81
CA LYS A 165 18.12 3.96 -1.16
C LYS A 165 19.57 3.53 -0.93
N THR A 166 19.81 2.23 -0.85
CA THR A 166 21.12 1.65 -0.55
C THR A 166 21.33 0.35 -1.31
N ASP A 167 22.58 -0.04 -1.53
CA ASP A 167 22.92 -1.34 -2.12
C ASP A 167 22.52 -2.55 -1.27
N GLU A 168 22.13 -2.35 -0.01
CA GLU A 168 21.57 -3.40 0.86
C GLU A 168 20.10 -3.71 0.53
N ASP A 169 19.40 -2.83 -0.19
CA ASP A 169 18.01 -3.05 -0.60
C ASP A 169 17.88 -4.27 -1.53
N ILE A 170 18.96 -4.72 -2.17
CA ILE A 170 19.00 -5.97 -2.93
C ILE A 170 18.59 -7.18 -2.08
N ASN A 171 18.85 -7.14 -0.77
CA ASN A 171 18.50 -8.22 0.16
C ASN A 171 16.98 -8.35 0.36
N ARG A 172 16.18 -7.34 -0.05
CA ARG A 172 14.71 -7.42 -0.01
C ARG A 172 14.19 -8.59 -0.84
N LEU A 173 14.92 -8.99 -1.88
CA LEU A 173 14.58 -10.11 -2.76
C LEU A 173 14.83 -11.48 -2.14
N ASP A 174 15.59 -11.56 -1.04
CA ASP A 174 15.81 -12.80 -0.29
C ASP A 174 14.55 -13.22 0.50
N ASN A 175 13.64 -12.27 0.76
CA ASN A 175 12.39 -12.55 1.48
C ASN A 175 11.40 -13.36 0.63
N PRO A 176 10.67 -14.32 1.24
CA PRO A 176 9.64 -15.08 0.53
C PRO A 176 8.45 -14.21 0.09
N ILE A 177 8.10 -13.22 0.90
CA ILE A 177 7.09 -12.20 0.58
C ILE A 177 7.84 -10.97 0.09
N ILE A 178 7.51 -10.50 -1.11
CA ILE A 178 8.11 -9.27 -1.65
C ILE A 178 7.28 -8.05 -1.20
N GLU A 179 7.98 -6.98 -0.83
CA GLU A 179 7.36 -5.77 -0.31
C GLU A 179 7.76 -4.56 -1.15
N PRO A 180 7.05 -4.21 -2.25
CA PRO A 180 7.29 -2.97 -2.97
C PRO A 180 6.89 -1.75 -2.14
N ASP A 181 7.45 -0.60 -2.49
CA ASP A 181 7.23 0.65 -1.78
C ASP A 181 5.92 1.33 -2.17
N LYS A 182 5.55 1.23 -3.45
CA LYS A 182 4.30 1.80 -3.98
C LYS A 182 3.62 0.83 -4.92
N ILE A 183 2.30 0.75 -4.80
CA ILE A 183 1.44 0.10 -5.80
C ILE A 183 0.23 0.99 -6.01
N ALA A 184 -0.05 1.34 -7.27
CA ALA A 184 -1.22 2.12 -7.68
C ALA A 184 -2.52 1.26 -7.68
N LEU A 185 -2.74 0.49 -6.61
CA LEU A 185 -3.87 -0.43 -6.46
C LEU A 185 -4.34 -0.47 -5.01
N CYS A 186 -5.64 -0.24 -4.82
CA CYS A 186 -6.34 -0.52 -3.57
C CYS A 186 -7.33 -1.67 -3.79
N ARG A 187 -7.51 -2.49 -2.75
CA ARG A 187 -8.50 -3.58 -2.76
C ARG A 187 -9.90 -3.13 -2.35
N ASN A 188 -10.06 -1.89 -1.89
CA ASN A 188 -11.38 -1.35 -1.60
C ASN A 188 -12.18 -1.16 -2.90
N PRO A 189 -13.52 -1.24 -2.84
CA PRO A 189 -14.35 -0.99 -4.01
C PRO A 189 -14.23 0.47 -4.46
N LYS A 190 -14.36 0.72 -5.76
CA LYS A 190 -14.48 2.09 -6.30
C LYS A 190 -15.90 2.62 -6.17
N CYS A 191 -16.06 3.93 -6.02
CA CYS A 191 -17.33 4.62 -6.11
C CYS A 191 -17.83 4.63 -7.55
N SER A 192 -19.11 4.33 -7.76
CA SER A 192 -19.75 4.38 -9.07
C SER A 192 -19.77 5.79 -9.67
N ASP A 193 -19.87 6.79 -8.80
CA ASP A 193 -20.16 8.17 -9.23
C ASP A 193 -18.86 8.96 -9.49
N CYS A 194 -17.88 8.83 -8.59
CA CYS A 194 -16.61 9.58 -8.70
C CYS A 194 -15.40 8.72 -9.09
N GLY A 195 -15.54 7.38 -9.17
CA GLY A 195 -14.46 6.46 -9.55
C GLY A 195 -13.34 6.27 -8.52
N ARG A 196 -13.34 7.01 -7.40
CA ARG A 196 -12.32 6.89 -6.33
C ARG A 196 -12.56 5.64 -5.47
N TYR A 197 -11.49 5.11 -4.86
CA TYR A 197 -11.61 4.04 -3.88
C TYR A 197 -12.44 4.51 -2.67
N LYS A 198 -13.40 3.69 -2.26
CA LYS A 198 -14.22 3.92 -1.07
C LYS A 198 -13.41 3.63 0.18
N SER A 199 -13.70 4.35 1.26
CA SER A 199 -13.13 4.10 2.59
C SER A 199 -14.02 3.16 3.37
N LYS A 200 -13.43 2.37 4.27
CA LYS A 200 -14.20 1.47 5.12
C LYS A 200 -14.91 2.28 6.21
N LYS A 201 -16.14 1.88 6.55
CA LYS A 201 -16.95 2.46 7.62
C LYS A 201 -17.33 1.42 8.66
N TYR A 202 -17.45 1.87 9.89
CA TYR A 202 -17.77 1.04 11.04
C TYR A 202 -18.87 1.72 11.87
N LEU A 203 -19.76 0.91 12.42
CA LEU A 203 -20.80 1.31 13.36
C LEU A 203 -20.32 1.03 14.79
N LEU A 204 -20.25 2.06 15.62
CA LEU A 204 -20.02 1.92 17.04
C LEU A 204 -21.35 1.92 17.79
N ILE A 205 -21.50 1.03 18.76
CA ILE A 205 -22.59 1.04 19.72
C ILE A 205 -21.99 1.21 21.11
N MET A 206 -22.27 2.34 21.75
CA MET A 206 -21.69 2.74 23.03
C MET A 206 -22.75 2.65 24.14
N ASP A 207 -22.40 2.05 25.27
CA ASP A 207 -23.21 2.10 26.49
C ASP A 207 -23.00 3.45 27.18
N ALA A 208 -24.02 4.31 27.13
CA ALA A 208 -23.91 5.68 27.61
C ALA A 208 -25.19 6.13 28.34
N HIS A 209 -25.27 7.42 28.62
CA HIS A 209 -26.40 8.04 29.30
C HIS A 209 -26.95 9.20 28.46
N CYS A 210 -28.26 9.40 28.54
CA CYS A 210 -28.93 10.54 27.93
C CYS A 210 -28.43 11.84 28.56
N TRP A 211 -27.92 12.76 27.74
CA TRP A 211 -27.42 14.06 28.21
C TRP A 211 -28.46 14.90 28.97
N LYS A 212 -29.77 14.72 28.68
CA LYS A 212 -30.85 15.52 29.28
C LYS A 212 -31.38 14.93 30.59
N CYS A 213 -31.57 13.61 30.65
CA CYS A 213 -32.27 12.96 31.78
C CYS A 213 -31.44 11.90 32.51
N ALA A 214 -30.17 11.74 32.12
CA ALA A 214 -29.21 10.75 32.64
C ALA A 214 -29.64 9.28 32.54
N ALA A 215 -30.77 8.96 31.89
CA ALA A 215 -31.18 7.57 31.70
C ALA A 215 -30.17 6.82 30.83
N GLN A 216 -29.86 5.58 31.23
CA GLN A 216 -29.00 4.69 30.45
C GLN A 216 -29.60 4.45 29.07
N MET A 217 -28.77 4.55 28.04
CA MET A 217 -29.14 4.29 26.65
C MET A 217 -27.93 3.87 25.84
N LYS A 218 -28.17 3.18 24.73
CA LYS A 218 -27.13 2.94 23.72
C LYS A 218 -27.08 4.09 22.73
N VAL A 219 -25.86 4.53 22.41
CA VAL A 219 -25.59 5.58 21.44
C VAL A 219 -24.83 4.98 20.26
N ALA A 220 -25.42 5.10 19.07
CA ALA A 220 -24.82 4.67 17.82
C ALA A 220 -24.04 5.82 17.16
N ALA A 221 -22.88 5.51 16.60
CA ALA A 221 -22.07 6.44 15.82
C ALA A 221 -21.43 5.72 14.63
N ILE A 222 -21.09 6.46 13.58
CA ILE A 222 -20.33 5.93 12.43
C ILE A 222 -18.92 6.51 12.47
N HIS A 223 -17.91 5.68 12.28
CA HIS A 223 -16.54 6.13 12.05
C HIS A 223 -15.97 5.57 10.75
N GLY A 224 -15.19 6.40 10.05
CA GLY A 224 -14.45 6.02 8.86
C GLY A 224 -12.99 5.73 9.17
N GLU A 225 -12.34 5.02 8.26
CA GLU A 225 -10.89 4.84 8.28
C GLU A 225 -10.11 6.12 7.97
N ALA A 226 -10.68 7.03 7.17
CA ALA A 226 -10.07 8.30 6.80
C ALA A 226 -10.36 9.43 7.80
N GLY A 227 -11.01 9.11 8.93
CA GLY A 227 -11.38 10.09 9.96
C GLY A 227 -12.87 10.05 10.30
N TYR A 228 -13.28 11.06 11.06
CA TYR A 228 -14.66 11.21 11.52
C TYR A 228 -15.62 11.50 10.35
N ILE A 229 -16.69 10.73 10.28
CA ILE A 229 -17.78 10.93 9.31
C ILE A 229 -18.87 11.73 10.02
N SER A 230 -19.19 12.93 9.51
CA SER A 230 -20.28 13.74 10.06
C SER A 230 -21.63 13.04 9.83
N HIS A 231 -22.47 13.02 10.87
CA HIS A 231 -23.64 12.15 11.08
C HIS A 231 -24.87 12.26 10.16
N SER A 232 -24.76 12.81 8.94
CA SER A 232 -25.89 12.74 7.99
C SER A 232 -25.99 11.42 7.20
N GLU A 233 -25.21 10.39 7.54
CA GLU A 233 -25.01 9.22 6.65
C GLU A 233 -25.27 7.84 7.29
N PHE A 234 -26.14 7.72 8.30
CA PHE A 234 -26.69 6.39 8.59
C PHE A 234 -27.50 5.95 7.37
N SER A 235 -26.99 4.99 6.61
CA SER A 235 -27.81 4.28 5.64
C SER A 235 -28.93 3.53 6.37
N ASP A 236 -30.01 3.18 5.66
CA ASP A 236 -31.11 2.44 6.28
C ASP A 236 -30.65 1.10 6.89
N SER A 237 -29.64 0.45 6.32
CA SER A 237 -29.00 -0.73 6.90
C SER A 237 -28.26 -0.42 8.21
N ASP A 238 -27.57 0.72 8.29
CA ASP A 238 -26.88 1.12 9.52
C ASP A 238 -27.89 1.41 10.64
N VAL A 239 -29.00 2.11 10.31
CA VAL A 239 -30.10 2.38 11.25
C VAL A 239 -30.73 1.08 11.75
N LYS A 240 -30.99 0.13 10.85
CA LYS A 240 -31.58 -1.16 11.19
C LYS A 240 -30.69 -1.91 12.18
N LEU A 241 -29.41 -2.07 11.86
CA LEU A 241 -28.46 -2.75 12.73
C LEU A 241 -28.30 -2.05 14.07
N ALA A 242 -28.20 -0.71 14.09
CA ALA A 242 -28.07 0.04 15.33
C ALA A 242 -29.30 -0.13 16.24
N ASN A 243 -30.50 -0.15 15.66
CA ASN A 243 -31.74 -0.41 16.40
C ASN A 243 -31.80 -1.85 16.93
N GLU A 244 -31.38 -2.85 16.14
CA GLU A 244 -31.25 -4.25 16.57
C GLU A 244 -30.26 -4.40 17.73
N LYS A 245 -29.18 -3.63 17.73
CA LYS A 245 -28.19 -3.56 18.82
C LYS A 245 -28.63 -2.71 20.02
N GLY A 246 -29.86 -2.18 20.00
CA GLY A 246 -30.50 -1.53 21.14
C GLY A 246 -30.31 -0.01 21.23
N ALA A 247 -29.59 0.61 20.29
CA ALA A 247 -29.70 2.06 20.10
C ALA A 247 -31.11 2.41 19.59
N TRP A 248 -31.50 3.69 19.64
CA TRP A 248 -32.80 4.10 19.13
C TRP A 248 -32.65 5.30 18.19
N LEU A 249 -32.52 5.01 16.90
CA LEU A 249 -32.36 5.98 15.83
C LEU A 249 -33.70 6.21 15.12
N ILE A 250 -34.25 7.41 15.29
CA ILE A 250 -35.46 7.86 14.60
C ILE A 250 -35.25 9.24 13.97
N PHE A 251 -36.14 9.63 13.06
CA PHE A 251 -36.10 10.97 12.48
C PHE A 251 -36.44 12.02 13.52
N GLN A 252 -35.54 12.97 13.72
CA GLN A 252 -35.69 14.13 14.60
C GLN A 252 -35.48 15.41 13.80
N TYR A 253 -36.25 16.45 14.10
CA TYR A 253 -36.04 17.78 13.53
C TYR A 253 -35.09 18.57 14.43
N SER A 254 -34.05 19.17 13.83
CA SER A 254 -33.14 20.07 14.55
C SER A 254 -33.34 21.49 14.08
N CYS A 255 -33.72 22.39 14.99
CA CYS A 255 -33.83 23.82 14.69
C CYS A 255 -32.47 24.43 14.32
N THR A 256 -31.37 23.95 14.91
CA THR A 256 -30.00 24.41 14.63
C THR A 256 -29.56 24.10 13.19
N VAL A 257 -29.93 22.93 12.67
CA VAL A 257 -29.53 22.47 11.32
C VAL A 257 -30.63 22.73 10.28
N GLY A 258 -31.85 23.07 10.71
CA GLY A 258 -32.98 23.37 9.84
C GLY A 258 -33.53 22.17 9.04
N ARG A 259 -33.21 20.92 9.43
CA ARG A 259 -33.65 19.70 8.72
C ARG A 259 -33.93 18.51 9.64
N ARG A 260 -34.64 17.50 9.10
CA ARG A 260 -34.84 16.20 9.76
C ARG A 260 -33.70 15.25 9.43
N TYR A 261 -33.20 14.51 10.41
CA TYR A 261 -32.21 13.45 10.21
C TYR A 261 -32.37 12.34 11.25
N ARG A 262 -31.75 11.19 11.01
CA ARG A 262 -31.72 10.05 11.94
C ARG A 262 -30.81 10.41 13.12
N ALA A 263 -31.36 10.44 14.33
CA ALA A 263 -30.61 10.79 15.52
C ALA A 263 -30.87 9.80 16.66
N ASN A 264 -29.82 9.55 17.45
CA ASN A 264 -29.93 8.78 18.69
C ASN A 264 -30.92 9.47 19.62
N THR A 265 -32.00 8.79 19.97
CA THR A 265 -33.09 9.34 20.78
C THR A 265 -33.22 8.57 22.08
N CYS A 266 -33.38 9.28 23.19
CA CYS A 266 -33.65 8.67 24.48
C CYS A 266 -35.09 8.12 24.53
N LYS A 267 -35.25 6.84 24.85
CA LYS A 267 -36.59 6.22 24.99
C LYS A 267 -37.40 6.81 26.16
N LYS A 268 -36.74 7.35 27.20
CA LYS A 268 -37.37 7.93 28.40
C LYS A 268 -37.87 9.36 28.16
N CYS A 269 -36.97 10.29 27.84
CA CYS A 269 -37.32 11.72 27.75
C CYS A 269 -37.47 12.25 26.32
N ARG A 270 -37.28 11.39 25.30
CA ARG A 270 -37.33 11.73 23.86
C ARG A 270 -36.34 12.80 23.38
N ALA A 271 -35.44 13.27 24.23
CA ALA A 271 -34.31 14.09 23.81
C ALA A 271 -33.43 13.31 22.85
N PHE A 272 -32.90 13.97 21.84
CA PHE A 272 -31.99 13.37 20.87
C PHE A 272 -30.57 13.94 21.01
N ILE A 273 -29.59 13.15 20.59
CA ILE A 273 -28.18 13.54 20.50
C ILE A 273 -27.95 13.99 19.06
N GLY A 274 -27.80 15.30 18.87
CA GLY A 274 -27.40 15.89 17.60
C GLY A 274 -25.89 15.81 17.36
N ASN A 275 -25.43 16.21 16.18
CA ASN A 275 -24.05 16.04 15.71
C ASN A 275 -22.98 16.59 16.66
N HIS A 276 -23.24 17.77 17.26
CA HIS A 276 -22.31 18.40 18.20
C HIS A 276 -22.06 17.53 19.43
N TYR A 277 -23.13 17.01 20.04
CA TYR A 277 -23.02 16.17 21.23
C TYR A 277 -22.46 14.78 20.91
N LEU A 278 -22.74 14.24 19.72
CA LEU A 278 -22.27 12.92 19.33
C LEU A 278 -20.74 12.87 19.18
N PHE A 279 -20.12 13.97 18.78
CA PHE A 279 -18.66 14.12 18.76
C PHE A 279 -18.05 13.97 20.17
N ASP A 280 -18.71 14.48 21.21
CA ASP A 280 -18.24 14.35 22.59
C ASP A 280 -18.22 12.88 23.04
N TYR A 281 -19.25 12.10 22.69
CA TYR A 281 -19.27 10.66 22.99
C TYR A 281 -18.14 9.91 22.28
N ILE A 282 -17.89 10.23 21.01
CA ILE A 282 -16.85 9.58 20.21
C ILE A 282 -15.46 9.95 20.72
N THR A 283 -15.19 11.23 20.95
CA THR A 283 -13.88 11.67 21.46
C THR A 283 -13.60 11.14 22.87
N ALA A 284 -14.60 11.11 23.75
CA ALA A 284 -14.49 10.46 25.05
C ALA A 284 -14.18 8.96 24.91
N SER A 285 -14.79 8.29 23.94
CA SER A 285 -14.54 6.87 23.67
C SER A 285 -13.17 6.57 23.06
N HIS A 286 -12.50 7.52 22.39
CA HIS A 286 -11.22 7.25 21.72
C HIS A 286 -9.99 7.82 22.46
N TYR A 287 -10.14 8.95 23.16
CA TYR A 287 -9.00 9.71 23.67
C TYR A 287 -8.98 9.91 25.19
N LYS A 288 -10.12 9.72 25.86
CA LYS A 288 -10.24 9.90 27.33
C LYS A 288 -10.31 8.58 28.10
N GLY A 289 -9.65 7.52 27.59
CA GLY A 289 -9.51 6.24 28.29
C GLY A 289 -10.75 5.33 28.24
N ASP A 290 -11.36 5.15 27.06
CA ASP A 290 -12.52 4.26 26.84
C ASP A 290 -13.63 4.44 27.90
N VAL A 291 -14.07 5.69 28.11
CA VAL A 291 -15.09 6.05 29.11
C VAL A 291 -16.40 5.25 28.93
N TYR A 292 -16.68 4.82 27.70
CA TYR A 292 -17.85 4.03 27.35
C TYR A 292 -17.43 2.64 26.87
N LYS A 293 -18.07 1.61 27.41
CA LYS A 293 -18.03 0.27 26.81
C LYS A 293 -18.64 0.35 25.42
N LYS A 294 -17.90 -0.11 24.40
CA LYS A 294 -18.32 -0.02 23.00
C LYS A 294 -18.16 -1.34 22.26
N GLU A 295 -19.07 -1.58 21.34
CA GLU A 295 -19.00 -2.63 20.33
C GLU A 295 -18.79 -1.96 18.96
N VAL A 296 -17.95 -2.56 18.10
CA VAL A 296 -17.64 -2.03 16.77
C VAL A 296 -18.04 -3.06 15.72
N PHE A 297 -18.79 -2.63 14.72
CA PHE A 297 -19.29 -3.47 13.64
C PHE A 297 -18.81 -2.93 12.29
N ASP A 298 -18.25 -3.81 11.46
CA ASP A 298 -17.97 -3.51 10.06
C ASP A 298 -19.29 -3.38 9.30
N VAL A 299 -19.55 -2.20 8.73
CA VAL A 299 -20.78 -1.91 7.99
C VAL A 299 -20.50 -1.56 6.53
N GLY A 300 -19.32 -1.91 6.03
CA GLY A 300 -18.95 -1.80 4.62
C GLY A 300 -18.19 -0.52 4.29
N TYR A 301 -18.59 0.16 3.21
CA TYR A 301 -17.79 1.22 2.60
C TYR A 301 -18.60 2.50 2.36
N TYR A 302 -17.91 3.65 2.37
CA TYR A 302 -18.48 4.97 2.05
C TYR A 302 -17.57 5.75 1.10
N CYS A 303 -18.15 6.67 0.34
CA CYS A 303 -17.40 7.54 -0.56
C CYS A 303 -16.98 8.81 0.19
N VAL A 304 -15.68 9.14 0.19
CA VAL A 304 -15.18 10.34 0.87
C VAL A 304 -15.57 11.63 0.15
N CYS A 305 -15.89 11.57 -1.15
CA CYS A 305 -16.38 12.74 -1.90
C CYS A 305 -17.81 13.17 -1.53
N SER A 306 -18.50 12.39 -0.69
CA SER A 306 -19.87 12.67 -0.24
C SER A 306 -19.92 13.54 1.03
N LEU A 307 -18.76 13.89 1.59
CA LEU A 307 -18.59 14.71 2.80
C LEU A 307 -18.35 16.19 2.48
#